data_AF-A0A954BBF9-F1
#
_entry.id   AF-A0A954BBF9-F1
#
_cell.length_a   1.000
_cell.length_b   1.000
_cell.length_c   1.000
_cell.angle_alpha   90.00
_cell.angle_beta   90.00
_cell.angle_gamma   90.00
#
_symmetry.space_group_name_H-M   'P 1'
#
loop_
_entity.id
_entity.type
_entity.pdbx_description
1 polymer ?
#
loop_
_entity_poly.entity_id
_entity_poly.type
_entity_poly.pdbx_seq_one_letter_code
_entity_poly.pdbx_strand_id
1 'polypeptide(L)'
;LENNTKETSPADYVTFGQAFPKGRLKPGAPVMAVFGGDAAPVQIDVKALHDDGSVRHAAVTVAAPAIKSGGSLDGALVAGPAPAEPDFDAAAIIADRYSFPVRIAFSKGAGSANPFAVDARALAEAALAKGGDFWLNGPLVKELRVETSAAPHLQLRFDIRIYRDGDIRTFVAFADEKTFSAGVRDLAYDVAIGADASPAFKAANIEQHRSSVWRRVFWTGAAPRLHVVRDVDLLIASGALLPLDRSQGASAKTIADLANAVRDDAPLSPALILKYFPTTGGRGDIGPYPQWTGLYLLAQTETAEDVMLANAEAAGAVPWHFIDEKTGAPVSIETRKKFWSDPRGLEEQYAPDRPHPDVFQSSEGGWEPDHAHKPALTFVPYL
;
A
#
# COMPACT_ATOMS: atom_id res chain seq x y z
N LEU A 1 10.01 15.46 -10.32
CA LEU A 1 9.27 14.47 -11.13
C LEU A 1 10.11 14.11 -12.34
N GLU A 2 10.21 12.83 -12.66
CA GLU A 2 10.97 12.33 -13.80
C GLU A 2 10.06 11.52 -14.73
N ASN A 3 10.25 11.67 -16.03
CA ASN A 3 9.67 10.78 -17.03
C ASN A 3 10.78 9.90 -17.60
N ASN A 4 10.92 8.70 -17.05
CA ASN A 4 11.95 7.73 -17.47
C ASN A 4 11.55 6.94 -18.73
N THR A 5 10.36 7.19 -19.28
CA THR A 5 9.85 6.48 -20.45
C THR A 5 10.39 7.07 -21.76
N LYS A 6 10.19 6.33 -22.86
CA LYS A 6 10.57 6.77 -24.22
C LYS A 6 9.54 7.69 -24.87
N GLU A 7 8.40 7.94 -24.21
CA GLU A 7 7.31 8.77 -24.72
C GLU A 7 7.12 10.00 -23.84
N THR A 8 6.51 11.05 -24.37
CA THR A 8 6.09 12.19 -23.53
C THR A 8 4.98 11.74 -22.59
N SER A 9 5.14 12.01 -21.29
CA SER A 9 4.06 11.90 -20.32
C SER A 9 3.08 13.06 -20.56
N PRO A 10 1.77 12.80 -20.70
CA PRO A 10 0.77 13.86 -20.71
C PRO A 10 0.74 14.57 -19.34
N ALA A 11 -0.06 15.64 -19.25
CA ALA A 11 -0.46 16.16 -17.95
C ALA A 11 -1.28 15.08 -17.23
N ASP A 12 -1.00 14.90 -15.94
CA ASP A 12 -1.46 13.73 -15.18
C ASP A 12 -1.51 14.06 -13.67
N TYR A 13 -2.13 13.19 -12.87
CA TYR A 13 -2.23 13.32 -11.43
C TYR A 13 -1.28 12.38 -10.72
N VAL A 14 -0.32 12.95 -9.99
CA VAL A 14 0.64 12.17 -9.20
C VAL A 14 0.29 12.29 -7.73
N THR A 15 0.20 11.15 -7.03
CA THR A 15 -0.13 11.09 -5.59
C THR A 15 0.99 10.41 -4.82
N PHE A 16 1.48 11.05 -3.78
CA PHE A 16 2.58 10.57 -2.93
C PHE A 16 2.36 11.02 -1.48
N GLY A 17 2.96 10.32 -0.52
CA GLY A 17 2.97 10.79 0.87
C GLY A 17 3.98 11.92 1.05
N GLN A 18 3.78 12.80 2.02
CA GLN A 18 4.76 13.84 2.35
C GLN A 18 4.78 14.03 3.86
N ALA A 19 5.96 13.87 4.46
CA ALA A 19 6.20 14.29 5.83
C ALA A 19 6.61 15.76 5.88
N PHE A 20 6.12 16.49 6.88
CA PHE A 20 6.39 17.92 7.05
C PHE A 20 7.08 18.17 8.39
N PRO A 21 8.11 19.04 8.44
CA PRO A 21 8.68 19.49 9.71
C PRO A 21 7.63 20.14 10.60
N LYS A 22 7.78 19.95 11.92
CA LYS A 22 6.90 20.56 12.92
C LYS A 22 6.83 22.08 12.72
N GLY A 23 5.62 22.62 12.75
CA GLY A 23 5.31 24.04 12.55
C GLY A 23 5.29 24.50 11.08
N ARG A 24 5.64 23.65 10.10
CA ARG A 24 5.81 24.08 8.70
C ARG A 24 4.49 24.34 7.96
N LEU A 25 3.48 23.51 8.20
CA LEU A 25 2.18 23.58 7.52
C LEU A 25 1.06 23.44 8.54
N LYS A 26 0.08 24.35 8.54
CA LYS A 26 -1.15 24.18 9.33
C LYS A 26 -2.25 23.56 8.45
N PRO A 27 -3.15 22.73 9.02
CA PRO A 27 -4.30 22.23 8.28
C PRO A 27 -5.10 23.35 7.63
N GLY A 28 -5.48 23.18 6.36
CA GLY A 28 -6.24 24.17 5.59
C GLY A 28 -5.46 25.41 5.13
N ALA A 29 -4.17 25.52 5.45
CA ALA A 29 -3.35 26.59 4.90
C ALA A 29 -3.26 26.46 3.36
N PRO A 30 -3.33 27.58 2.62
CA PRO A 30 -3.25 27.55 1.17
C PRO A 30 -1.84 27.14 0.74
N VAL A 31 -1.76 26.11 -0.09
CA VAL A 31 -0.53 25.59 -0.69
C VAL A 31 -0.78 25.46 -2.18
N MET A 32 0.24 25.74 -3.00
CA MET A 32 0.27 25.43 -4.42
C MET A 32 1.45 24.50 -4.72
N ALA A 33 1.34 23.68 -5.76
CA ALA A 33 2.50 23.07 -6.37
C ALA A 33 3.12 24.06 -7.37
N VAL A 34 4.44 24.10 -7.48
CA VAL A 34 5.16 24.88 -8.50
C VAL A 34 6.09 23.96 -9.26
N PHE A 35 5.93 23.88 -10.58
CA PHE A 35 6.77 23.10 -11.48
C PHE A 35 7.43 24.02 -12.50
N GLY A 36 8.76 24.06 -12.55
CA GLY A 36 9.47 24.91 -13.52
C GLY A 36 9.15 26.41 -13.45
N GLY A 37 8.58 26.88 -12.32
CA GLY A 37 8.13 28.27 -12.11
C GLY A 37 6.62 28.48 -12.24
N ASP A 38 5.88 27.52 -12.82
CA ASP A 38 4.43 27.63 -13.01
C ASP A 38 3.65 26.97 -11.87
N ALA A 39 2.61 27.65 -11.41
CA ALA A 39 1.73 27.14 -10.37
C ALA A 39 0.77 26.06 -10.92
N ALA A 40 0.58 24.99 -10.14
CA ALA A 40 -0.31 23.89 -10.45
C ALA A 40 -1.25 23.58 -9.28
N PRO A 41 -2.48 23.08 -9.55
CA PRO A 41 -3.37 22.57 -8.53
C PRO A 41 -2.70 21.51 -7.64
N VAL A 42 -2.99 21.59 -6.34
CA VAL A 42 -2.58 20.60 -5.35
C VAL A 42 -3.73 20.29 -4.41
N GLN A 43 -3.85 19.02 -4.05
CA GLN A 43 -4.74 18.50 -3.03
C GLN A 43 -3.90 17.92 -1.88
N ILE A 44 -4.24 18.26 -0.65
CA ILE A 44 -3.54 17.81 0.57
C ILE A 44 -4.55 17.13 1.50
N ASP A 45 -4.42 15.82 1.65
CA ASP A 45 -5.20 15.00 2.56
C ASP A 45 -4.39 14.70 3.83
N VAL A 46 -4.62 15.48 4.89
CA VAL A 46 -3.87 15.37 6.16
C VAL A 46 -4.15 14.04 6.87
N LYS A 47 -3.09 13.29 7.19
CA LYS A 47 -3.16 11.95 7.79
C LYS A 47 -2.64 11.88 9.22
N ALA A 48 -1.74 12.79 9.58
CA ALA A 48 -1.25 12.92 10.94
C ALA A 48 -0.86 14.35 11.25
N LEU A 49 -1.02 14.73 12.51
CA LEU A 49 -0.57 16.00 13.05
C LEU A 49 0.61 15.80 14.00
N HIS A 50 1.43 16.83 14.14
CA HIS A 50 2.32 17.00 15.28
C HIS A 50 1.50 17.45 16.50
N ASP A 51 2.11 17.37 17.66
CA ASP A 51 1.58 17.87 18.95
C ASP A 51 1.23 19.36 18.96
N ASP A 52 1.88 20.19 18.14
CA ASP A 52 1.54 21.63 17.96
C ASP A 52 0.38 21.88 16.97
N GLY A 53 -0.26 20.80 16.49
CA GLY A 53 -1.34 20.84 15.51
C GLY A 53 -0.91 21.16 14.08
N SER A 54 0.39 21.25 13.79
CA SER A 54 0.88 21.30 12.41
C SER A 54 0.78 19.93 11.72
N VAL A 55 0.71 19.92 10.40
CA VAL A 55 0.69 18.69 9.61
C VAL A 55 2.02 17.96 9.80
N ARG A 56 1.95 16.69 10.18
CA ARG A 56 3.11 15.78 10.26
C ARG A 56 3.24 14.94 9.00
N HIS A 57 2.12 14.43 8.50
CA HIS A 57 2.07 13.64 7.28
C HIS A 57 0.75 13.91 6.54
N ALA A 58 0.83 14.00 5.22
CA ALA A 58 -0.32 14.08 4.33
C ALA A 58 -0.08 13.23 3.08
N ALA A 59 -1.15 12.73 2.48
CA ALA A 59 -1.13 12.34 1.08
C ALA A 59 -1.30 13.61 0.24
N VAL A 60 -0.43 13.79 -0.75
CA VAL A 60 -0.41 14.96 -1.63
C VAL A 60 -0.66 14.50 -3.05
N THR A 61 -1.66 15.10 -3.70
CA THR A 61 -1.93 14.91 -5.12
C THR A 61 -1.65 16.21 -5.85
N VAL A 62 -0.87 16.15 -6.92
CA VAL A 62 -0.54 17.30 -7.78
C VAL A 62 -1.01 17.05 -9.20
N ALA A 63 -1.51 18.10 -9.86
CA ALA A 63 -1.71 18.09 -11.30
C ALA A 63 -0.36 18.36 -11.98
N ALA A 64 0.37 17.30 -12.32
CA ALA A 64 1.67 17.40 -12.96
C ALA A 64 1.50 17.81 -14.44
N PRO A 65 2.32 18.75 -14.94
CA PRO A 65 2.32 19.10 -16.35
C PRO A 65 2.92 17.97 -17.20
N ALA A 66 2.75 18.07 -18.52
CA ALA A 66 3.39 17.13 -19.44
C ALA A 66 4.92 17.21 -19.37
N ILE A 67 5.58 16.06 -19.32
CA ILE A 67 7.04 15.95 -19.26
C ILE A 67 7.52 15.16 -20.47
N LYS A 68 8.45 15.73 -21.24
CA LYS A 68 9.03 15.06 -22.41
C LYS A 68 9.72 13.75 -22.00
N SER A 69 9.82 12.83 -22.95
CA SER A 69 10.60 11.58 -22.84
C SER A 69 11.99 11.84 -22.27
N GLY A 70 12.38 11.10 -21.22
CA GLY A 70 13.65 11.25 -20.50
C GLY A 70 13.83 12.58 -19.74
N GLY A 71 12.79 13.41 -19.65
CA GLY A 71 12.84 14.72 -19.02
C GLY A 71 12.54 14.67 -17.52
N SER A 72 12.90 15.75 -16.83
CA SER A 72 12.55 15.96 -15.43
C SER A 72 12.06 17.39 -15.20
N LEU A 73 11.25 17.55 -14.15
CA LEU A 73 10.80 18.84 -13.65
C LEU A 73 10.94 18.88 -12.13
N ASP A 74 11.63 19.92 -11.65
CA ASP A 74 11.69 20.24 -10.23
C ASP A 74 10.32 20.76 -9.78
N GLY A 75 9.88 20.24 -8.64
CA GLY A 75 8.60 20.56 -8.02
C GLY A 75 8.80 21.06 -6.60
N ALA A 76 8.02 22.06 -6.18
CA ALA A 76 7.98 22.51 -4.79
C ALA A 76 6.54 22.72 -4.33
N LEU A 77 6.28 22.42 -3.06
CA LEU A 77 5.07 22.86 -2.37
C LEU A 77 5.34 24.22 -1.72
N VAL A 78 4.60 25.24 -2.15
CA VAL A 78 4.81 26.63 -1.74
C VAL A 78 3.55 27.17 -1.09
N ALA A 79 3.71 27.98 -0.03
CA ALA A 79 2.59 28.66 0.60
C ALA A 79 1.97 29.69 -0.36
N GLY A 80 0.66 29.65 -0.51
CA GLY A 80 -0.09 30.54 -1.39
C GLY A 80 -1.28 29.84 -2.04
N PRO A 81 -2.19 30.61 -2.66
CA PRO A 81 -3.36 30.04 -3.30
C PRO A 81 -2.96 29.17 -4.49
N ALA A 82 -3.45 27.92 -4.54
CA ALA A 82 -3.35 27.09 -5.73
C ALA A 82 -4.34 27.57 -6.81
N PRO A 83 -4.07 27.30 -8.10
CA PRO A 83 -5.11 27.32 -9.11
C PRO A 83 -6.29 26.45 -8.66
N ALA A 84 -7.50 27.02 -8.71
CA ALA A 84 -8.69 26.34 -8.22
C ALA A 84 -9.16 25.28 -9.21
N GLU A 85 -9.46 24.09 -8.70
CA GLU A 85 -10.14 23.03 -9.44
C GLU A 85 -11.52 22.80 -8.84
N PRO A 86 -12.60 22.77 -9.63
CA PRO A 86 -13.92 22.46 -9.10
C PRO A 86 -13.94 21.01 -8.60
N ASP A 87 -14.86 20.71 -7.69
CA ASP A 87 -15.12 19.31 -7.31
C ASP A 87 -15.65 18.51 -8.51
N PHE A 88 -15.53 17.18 -8.45
CA PHE A 88 -16.02 16.28 -9.49
C PHE A 88 -16.91 15.16 -8.93
N ASP A 89 -17.80 14.65 -9.79
CA ASP A 89 -18.73 13.57 -9.46
C ASP A 89 -18.07 12.21 -9.66
N ALA A 90 -17.53 11.66 -8.57
CA ALA A 90 -16.95 10.32 -8.54
C ALA A 90 -17.97 9.22 -8.88
N ALA A 91 -19.25 9.40 -8.55
CA ALA A 91 -20.29 8.41 -8.84
C ALA A 91 -20.57 8.33 -10.33
N ALA A 92 -20.57 9.47 -11.03
CA ALA A 92 -20.68 9.49 -12.49
C ALA A 92 -19.50 8.77 -13.17
N ILE A 93 -18.27 8.98 -12.70
CA ILE A 93 -17.08 8.30 -13.26
C ILE A 93 -17.15 6.79 -13.03
N ILE A 94 -17.50 6.34 -11.81
CA ILE A 94 -17.66 4.91 -11.51
C ILE A 94 -18.74 4.28 -12.40
N ALA A 95 -19.89 4.95 -12.55
CA ALA A 95 -20.98 4.44 -13.37
C ALA A 95 -20.64 4.34 -14.87
N ASP A 96 -19.85 5.28 -15.39
CA ASP A 96 -19.46 5.32 -16.81
C ASP A 96 -18.30 4.35 -17.14
N ARG A 97 -17.28 4.28 -16.27
CA ARG A 97 -15.96 3.75 -16.64
C ARG A 97 -15.54 2.49 -15.90
N TYR A 98 -16.14 2.21 -14.75
CA TYR A 98 -15.61 1.20 -13.85
C TYR A 98 -16.34 -0.13 -13.99
N SER A 99 -15.55 -1.20 -14.15
CA SER A 99 -15.95 -2.59 -13.92
C SER A 99 -14.70 -3.35 -13.49
N PHE A 100 -14.80 -4.03 -12.37
CA PHE A 100 -13.67 -4.74 -11.77
C PHE A 100 -14.14 -6.09 -11.22
N PRO A 101 -14.46 -7.05 -12.10
CA PRO A 101 -14.88 -8.38 -11.70
C PRO A 101 -13.71 -9.17 -11.12
N VAL A 102 -13.96 -9.83 -9.99
CA VAL A 102 -13.06 -10.79 -9.34
C VAL A 102 -13.79 -12.11 -9.21
N ARG A 103 -13.13 -13.19 -9.62
CA ARG A 103 -13.61 -14.56 -9.45
C ARG A 103 -12.59 -15.39 -8.70
N ILE A 104 -13.08 -16.18 -7.75
CA ILE A 104 -12.25 -17.08 -6.94
C ILE A 104 -12.86 -18.47 -7.00
N ALA A 105 -12.05 -19.45 -7.40
CA ALA A 105 -12.40 -20.85 -7.37
C ALA A 105 -11.58 -21.54 -6.28
N PHE A 106 -12.22 -21.91 -5.19
CA PHE A 106 -11.54 -22.52 -4.06
C PHE A 106 -11.39 -24.03 -4.23
N SER A 107 -10.19 -24.52 -3.94
CA SER A 107 -9.90 -25.95 -3.81
C SER A 107 -9.80 -26.39 -2.34
N LYS A 108 -9.60 -25.46 -1.39
CA LYS A 108 -9.58 -25.72 0.06
C LYS A 108 -10.16 -24.55 0.87
N GLY A 109 -10.88 -24.88 1.94
CA GLY A 109 -11.16 -23.96 3.06
C GLY A 109 -12.30 -22.96 2.90
N ALA A 110 -13.01 -22.93 1.76
CA ALA A 110 -14.07 -21.95 1.50
C ALA A 110 -15.44 -22.24 2.13
N GLY A 111 -15.67 -23.46 2.61
CA GLY A 111 -17.02 -23.91 2.97
C GLY A 111 -17.97 -23.85 1.76
N SER A 112 -19.14 -23.23 1.92
CA SER A 112 -20.15 -23.10 0.86
C SER A 112 -19.93 -21.94 -0.11
N ALA A 113 -18.86 -21.14 0.06
CA ALA A 113 -18.62 -19.92 -0.72
C ALA A 113 -17.91 -20.15 -2.07
N ASN A 114 -18.11 -21.31 -2.72
CA ASN A 114 -17.37 -21.71 -3.93
C ASN A 114 -18.32 -22.05 -5.11
N PRO A 115 -18.16 -21.44 -6.30
CA PRO A 115 -17.25 -20.34 -6.62
C PRO A 115 -17.72 -19.01 -6.02
N PHE A 116 -16.77 -18.10 -5.78
CA PHE A 116 -17.06 -16.72 -5.40
C PHE A 116 -16.88 -15.80 -6.60
N ALA A 117 -17.77 -14.82 -6.75
CA ALA A 117 -17.68 -13.78 -7.76
C ALA A 117 -18.22 -12.45 -7.22
N VAL A 118 -17.56 -11.35 -7.56
CA VAL A 118 -17.99 -9.99 -7.25
C VAL A 118 -17.51 -9.03 -8.33
N ASP A 119 -18.25 -7.95 -8.58
CA ASP A 119 -17.72 -6.77 -9.28
C ASP A 119 -17.60 -5.63 -8.26
N ALA A 120 -16.39 -5.11 -8.06
CA ALA A 120 -16.15 -4.03 -7.10
C ALA A 120 -16.93 -2.76 -7.45
N ARG A 121 -17.38 -2.59 -8.70
CA ARG A 121 -18.27 -1.50 -9.13
C ARG A 121 -19.53 -1.43 -8.29
N ALA A 122 -20.24 -2.55 -8.09
CA ALA A 122 -21.49 -2.56 -7.33
C ALA A 122 -21.27 -2.18 -5.86
N LEU A 123 -20.14 -2.59 -5.28
CA LEU A 123 -19.75 -2.20 -3.92
C LEU A 123 -19.46 -0.70 -3.84
N ALA A 124 -18.73 -0.17 -4.83
CA ALA A 124 -18.41 1.26 -4.92
C ALA A 124 -19.66 2.13 -5.08
N GLU A 125 -20.57 1.77 -6.01
CA GLU A 125 -21.85 2.49 -6.20
C GLU A 125 -22.68 2.49 -4.91
N ALA A 126 -22.75 1.35 -4.21
CA ALA A 126 -23.48 1.25 -2.94
C ALA A 126 -22.84 2.08 -1.81
N ALA A 127 -21.51 2.21 -1.77
CA ALA A 127 -20.80 3.04 -0.80
C ALA A 127 -20.99 4.53 -1.11
N LEU A 128 -20.88 4.93 -2.38
CA LEU A 128 -21.08 6.30 -2.83
C LEU A 128 -22.52 6.79 -2.61
N ALA A 129 -23.52 5.92 -2.81
CA ALA A 129 -24.91 6.22 -2.51
C ALA A 129 -25.17 6.53 -1.01
N LYS A 130 -24.25 6.13 -0.13
CA LYS A 130 -24.28 6.43 1.32
C LYS A 130 -23.37 7.60 1.71
N GLY A 131 -22.84 8.33 0.72
CA GLY A 131 -21.96 9.49 0.91
C GLY A 131 -20.48 9.23 0.66
N GLY A 132 -20.05 7.96 0.66
CA GLY A 132 -18.64 7.56 0.51
C GLY A 132 -17.78 7.93 1.72
N ASP A 133 -17.16 6.92 2.36
CA ASP A 133 -16.10 7.16 3.34
C ASP A 133 -14.77 7.22 2.60
N PHE A 134 -14.30 8.45 2.35
CA PHE A 134 -13.16 8.71 1.49
C PHE A 134 -11.86 8.81 2.29
N TRP A 135 -10.87 8.01 1.91
CA TRP A 135 -9.49 8.18 2.37
C TRP A 135 -8.87 9.44 1.75
N LEU A 136 -8.95 9.63 0.44
CA LEU A 136 -8.57 10.88 -0.22
C LEU A 136 -9.83 11.58 -0.68
N ASN A 137 -9.99 12.88 -0.41
CA ASN A 137 -11.22 13.58 -0.73
C ASN A 137 -10.97 15.03 -1.13
N GLY A 138 -10.82 15.26 -2.43
CA GLY A 138 -10.68 16.61 -2.96
C GLY A 138 -10.89 16.68 -4.48
N PRO A 139 -10.61 17.85 -5.07
CA PRO A 139 -10.99 18.15 -6.45
C PRO A 139 -10.10 17.47 -7.51
N LEU A 140 -8.97 16.87 -7.12
CA LEU A 140 -8.07 16.16 -8.05
C LEU A 140 -8.28 14.65 -7.98
N VAL A 141 -8.55 14.13 -6.78
CA VAL A 141 -8.71 12.70 -6.55
C VAL A 141 -9.64 12.42 -5.38
N LYS A 142 -10.42 11.34 -5.51
CA LYS A 142 -11.21 10.75 -4.44
C LYS A 142 -10.84 9.27 -4.30
N GLU A 143 -10.56 8.78 -3.10
CA GLU A 143 -10.26 7.36 -2.86
C GLU A 143 -11.22 6.80 -1.82
N LEU A 144 -11.99 5.77 -2.18
CA LEU A 144 -12.87 5.06 -1.25
C LEU A 144 -12.41 3.62 -1.03
N ARG A 145 -12.64 3.11 0.18
CA ARG A 145 -12.45 1.69 0.50
C ARG A 145 -13.79 0.97 0.53
N VAL A 146 -13.87 -0.16 -0.17
CA VAL A 146 -15.00 -1.09 -0.09
C VAL A 146 -14.51 -2.51 0.15
N GLU A 147 -15.29 -3.31 0.86
CA GLU A 147 -14.88 -4.65 1.29
C GLU A 147 -16.00 -5.67 1.11
N THR A 148 -15.63 -6.93 0.90
CA THR A 148 -16.56 -8.07 0.88
C THR A 148 -15.87 -9.35 1.34
N SER A 149 -16.63 -10.29 1.90
CA SER A 149 -16.10 -11.59 2.34
C SER A 149 -16.24 -12.60 1.21
N ALA A 150 -15.10 -13.07 0.67
CA ALA A 150 -15.06 -14.11 -0.34
C ALA A 150 -15.22 -15.52 0.26
N ALA A 151 -14.75 -15.69 1.49
CA ALA A 151 -14.95 -16.86 2.32
C ALA A 151 -14.90 -16.44 3.81
N PRO A 152 -15.28 -17.30 4.78
CA PRO A 152 -15.28 -16.93 6.20
C PRO A 152 -13.97 -16.32 6.71
N HIS A 153 -12.83 -16.69 6.14
CA HIS A 153 -11.49 -16.17 6.48
C HIS A 153 -10.75 -15.57 5.29
N LEU A 154 -11.45 -15.22 4.20
CA LEU A 154 -10.87 -14.44 3.10
C LEU A 154 -11.69 -13.18 2.88
N GLN A 155 -11.13 -12.06 3.33
CA GLN A 155 -11.67 -10.73 3.08
C GLN A 155 -11.04 -10.18 1.79
N LEU A 156 -11.88 -9.64 0.90
CA LEU A 156 -11.43 -8.78 -0.18
C LEU A 156 -11.62 -7.33 0.23
N ARG A 157 -10.57 -6.53 0.02
CA ARG A 157 -10.56 -5.09 0.25
C ARG A 157 -10.14 -4.39 -1.02
N PHE A 158 -10.94 -3.44 -1.46
CA PHE A 158 -10.70 -2.63 -2.66
C PHE A 158 -10.51 -1.18 -2.24
N ASP A 159 -9.32 -0.63 -2.50
CA ASP A 159 -9.06 0.81 -2.45
C ASP A 159 -9.18 1.34 -3.87
N ILE A 160 -10.24 2.10 -4.12
CA ILE A 160 -10.63 2.59 -5.44
C ILE A 160 -10.34 4.09 -5.47
N ARG A 161 -9.25 4.46 -6.13
CA ARG A 161 -8.83 5.84 -6.33
C ARG A 161 -9.27 6.33 -7.69
N ILE A 162 -10.13 7.35 -7.68
CA ILE A 162 -10.78 7.95 -8.83
C ILE A 162 -10.15 9.30 -9.06
N TYR A 163 -9.49 9.46 -10.21
CA TYR A 163 -8.91 10.73 -10.62
C TYR A 163 -9.90 11.55 -11.42
N ARG A 164 -9.69 12.87 -11.40
CA ARG A 164 -10.59 13.85 -12.02
C ARG A 164 -10.78 13.65 -13.53
N ASP A 165 -9.75 13.17 -14.22
CA ASP A 165 -9.76 12.87 -15.66
C ASP A 165 -10.50 11.57 -16.02
N GLY A 166 -10.92 10.79 -15.02
CA GLY A 166 -11.63 9.54 -15.20
C GLY A 166 -10.76 8.30 -15.13
N ASP A 167 -9.44 8.43 -14.94
CA ASP A 167 -8.57 7.29 -14.65
C ASP A 167 -8.85 6.77 -13.24
N ILE A 168 -8.78 5.44 -13.07
CA ILE A 168 -9.10 4.78 -11.80
C ILE A 168 -7.99 3.79 -11.45
N ARG A 169 -7.35 4.00 -10.31
CA ARG A 169 -6.43 3.03 -9.71
C ARG A 169 -7.19 2.17 -8.70
N THR A 170 -7.25 0.87 -8.96
CA THR A 170 -7.82 -0.11 -8.02
C THR A 170 -6.71 -0.92 -7.38
N PHE A 171 -6.62 -0.84 -6.07
CA PHE A 171 -5.83 -1.75 -5.28
C PHE A 171 -6.76 -2.79 -4.66
N VAL A 172 -6.47 -4.07 -4.87
CA VAL A 172 -7.25 -5.18 -4.31
C VAL A 172 -6.36 -6.03 -3.42
N ALA A 173 -6.78 -6.24 -2.17
CA ALA A 173 -6.12 -7.10 -1.20
C ALA A 173 -7.00 -8.32 -0.87
N PHE A 174 -6.34 -9.47 -0.73
CA PHE A 174 -6.88 -10.76 -0.34
C PHE A 174 -6.29 -11.08 1.04
N ALA A 175 -7.12 -11.03 2.07
CA ALA A 175 -6.68 -10.96 3.45
C ALA A 175 -7.29 -12.07 4.32
N ASP A 176 -6.43 -12.87 4.96
CA ASP A 176 -6.78 -13.76 6.06
C ASP A 176 -6.12 -13.25 7.34
N GLU A 177 -6.76 -12.30 8.02
CA GLU A 177 -6.17 -11.55 9.14
C GLU A 177 -6.98 -11.66 10.44
N LYS A 178 -7.97 -12.54 10.51
CA LYS A 178 -8.83 -12.69 11.70
C LYS A 178 -8.05 -13.29 12.86
N THR A 179 -8.24 -12.75 14.07
CA THR A 179 -7.43 -13.11 15.25
C THR A 179 -8.22 -13.83 16.34
N PHE A 180 -9.44 -13.38 16.65
CA PHE A 180 -10.18 -13.84 17.83
C PHE A 180 -11.32 -14.80 17.49
N SER A 181 -11.72 -14.89 16.22
CA SER A 181 -12.78 -15.79 15.76
C SER A 181 -12.26 -17.21 15.52
N ALA A 182 -13.11 -18.19 15.80
CA ALA A 182 -12.86 -19.57 15.41
C ALA A 182 -12.84 -19.73 13.88
N GLY A 183 -12.21 -20.82 13.43
CA GLY A 183 -12.26 -21.29 12.05
C GLY A 183 -11.14 -20.79 11.15
N VAL A 184 -10.12 -20.09 11.67
CA VAL A 184 -8.92 -19.72 10.90
C VAL A 184 -8.29 -21.00 10.33
N ARG A 185 -7.97 -21.00 9.03
CA ARG A 185 -7.48 -22.18 8.31
C ARG A 185 -6.82 -21.76 7.01
N ASP A 186 -5.87 -22.54 6.53
CA ASP A 186 -5.29 -22.30 5.20
C ASP A 186 -6.35 -22.48 4.10
N LEU A 187 -6.26 -21.62 3.09
CA LEU A 187 -7.10 -21.64 1.91
C LEU A 187 -6.24 -21.99 0.69
N ALA A 188 -6.84 -22.67 -0.28
CA ALA A 188 -6.24 -22.87 -1.59
C ALA A 188 -7.25 -22.47 -2.66
N TYR A 189 -6.83 -21.65 -3.63
CA TYR A 189 -7.73 -21.15 -4.65
C TYR A 189 -7.02 -20.65 -5.92
N ASP A 190 -7.80 -20.58 -6.98
CA ASP A 190 -7.46 -19.87 -8.20
C ASP A 190 -8.17 -18.52 -8.22
N VAL A 191 -7.54 -17.50 -8.81
CA VAL A 191 -8.09 -16.16 -8.93
C VAL A 191 -8.04 -15.69 -10.37
N ALA A 192 -9.11 -15.02 -10.81
CA ALA A 192 -9.13 -14.24 -12.05
C ALA A 192 -9.69 -12.85 -11.76
N ILE A 193 -8.99 -11.82 -12.25
CA ILE A 193 -9.37 -10.40 -12.09
C ILE A 193 -9.50 -9.77 -13.47
N GLY A 194 -10.62 -9.10 -13.73
CA GLY A 194 -10.96 -8.54 -15.04
C GLY A 194 -11.93 -9.42 -15.84
N ALA A 195 -12.28 -8.95 -17.04
CA ALA A 195 -13.33 -9.55 -17.87
C ALA A 195 -13.04 -11.01 -18.23
N ASP A 196 -14.08 -11.86 -18.31
CA ASP A 196 -13.92 -13.32 -18.50
C ASP A 196 -13.12 -13.70 -19.75
N ALA A 197 -13.38 -13.00 -20.86
CA ALA A 197 -12.71 -13.27 -22.13
C ALA A 197 -11.22 -12.87 -22.12
N SER A 198 -10.84 -11.91 -21.26
CA SER A 198 -9.47 -11.39 -21.19
C SER A 198 -9.21 -10.78 -19.80
N PRO A 199 -8.96 -11.63 -18.78
CA PRO A 199 -8.69 -11.13 -17.45
C PRO A 199 -7.31 -10.46 -17.42
N ALA A 200 -7.24 -9.32 -16.72
CA ALA A 200 -5.99 -8.58 -16.51
C ALA A 200 -5.00 -9.36 -15.64
N PHE A 201 -5.50 -10.26 -14.79
CA PHE A 201 -4.65 -11.14 -13.97
C PHE A 201 -5.29 -12.50 -13.73
N LYS A 202 -4.45 -13.53 -13.71
CA LYS A 202 -4.77 -14.89 -13.28
C LYS A 202 -3.63 -15.45 -12.43
N ALA A 203 -3.98 -16.14 -11.36
CA ALA A 203 -3.08 -17.03 -10.64
C ALA A 203 -3.83 -18.28 -10.20
N ALA A 204 -3.13 -19.40 -10.14
CA ALA A 204 -3.69 -20.69 -9.77
C ALA A 204 -2.92 -21.28 -8.60
N ASN A 205 -3.58 -22.16 -7.84
CA ASN A 205 -3.03 -22.84 -6.67
C ASN A 205 -2.39 -21.88 -5.66
N ILE A 206 -3.03 -20.73 -5.39
CA ILE A 206 -2.59 -19.82 -4.34
C ILE A 206 -2.84 -20.50 -3.01
N GLU A 207 -1.79 -20.72 -2.22
CA GLU A 207 -1.88 -21.23 -0.85
C GLU A 207 -1.87 -20.05 0.12
N GLN A 208 -3.06 -19.61 0.56
CA GLN A 208 -3.18 -18.59 1.59
C GLN A 208 -3.05 -19.24 2.96
N HIS A 209 -2.06 -18.82 3.74
CA HIS A 209 -1.87 -19.21 5.12
C HIS A 209 -2.37 -18.14 6.09
N ARG A 210 -2.40 -18.46 7.38
CA ARG A 210 -2.93 -17.56 8.41
C ARG A 210 -2.25 -16.19 8.43
N SER A 211 -2.96 -15.18 8.89
CA SER A 211 -2.41 -13.85 9.22
C SER A 211 -1.62 -13.25 8.07
N SER A 212 -2.05 -13.51 6.83
CA SER A 212 -1.35 -13.13 5.61
C SER A 212 -2.27 -12.35 4.66
N VAL A 213 -1.66 -11.51 3.85
CA VAL A 213 -2.30 -10.70 2.83
C VAL A 213 -1.46 -10.76 1.57
N TRP A 214 -2.10 -10.85 0.41
CA TRP A 214 -1.46 -10.41 -0.82
C TRP A 214 -2.37 -9.43 -1.52
N ARG A 215 -1.76 -8.55 -2.31
CA ARG A 215 -2.45 -7.41 -2.88
C ARG A 215 -1.91 -7.11 -4.27
N ARG A 216 -2.70 -6.44 -5.10
CA ARG A 216 -2.27 -6.04 -6.43
C ARG A 216 -2.96 -4.76 -6.89
N VAL A 217 -2.24 -3.97 -7.70
CA VAL A 217 -2.70 -2.69 -8.25
C VAL A 217 -3.06 -2.87 -9.72
N PHE A 218 -4.16 -2.26 -10.12
CA PHE A 218 -4.67 -2.21 -11.49
C PHE A 218 -5.09 -0.80 -11.84
N TRP A 219 -5.09 -0.50 -13.13
CA TRP A 219 -5.57 0.77 -13.68
C TRP A 219 -6.69 0.51 -14.68
N THR A 220 -7.78 1.25 -14.53
CA THR A 220 -8.79 1.47 -15.57
C THR A 220 -8.48 2.84 -16.19
N GLY A 221 -8.11 2.85 -17.46
CA GLY A 221 -7.53 4.04 -18.10
C GLY A 221 -6.00 3.99 -18.11
N ALA A 222 -5.33 5.14 -18.02
CA ALA A 222 -3.87 5.21 -18.05
C ALA A 222 -3.28 5.19 -16.64
N ALA A 223 -2.15 4.49 -16.47
CA ALA A 223 -1.32 4.65 -15.29
C ALA A 223 -0.37 5.85 -15.48
N PRO A 224 -0.10 6.66 -14.44
CA PRO A 224 0.88 7.72 -14.50
C PRO A 224 2.26 7.19 -14.87
N ARG A 225 2.92 7.92 -15.77
CA ARG A 225 4.26 7.58 -16.30
C ARG A 225 5.38 8.35 -15.60
N LEU A 226 5.08 8.92 -14.45
CA LEU A 226 5.96 9.84 -13.73
C LEU A 226 6.51 9.19 -12.47
N HIS A 227 7.82 9.25 -12.33
CA HIS A 227 8.56 8.86 -11.13
C HIS A 227 8.71 10.06 -10.18
N VAL A 228 8.47 9.84 -8.89
CA VAL A 228 8.56 10.88 -7.86
C VAL A 228 9.90 10.78 -7.13
N VAL A 229 10.85 11.61 -7.55
CA VAL A 229 12.08 11.84 -6.79
C VAL A 229 11.77 12.67 -5.53
N ARG A 230 12.10 12.13 -4.35
CA ARG A 230 11.83 12.78 -3.06
C ARG A 230 13.01 13.62 -2.59
N ASP A 231 12.69 14.71 -1.88
CA ASP A 231 13.65 15.42 -1.05
C ASP A 231 13.89 14.64 0.26
N VAL A 232 14.82 13.69 0.21
CA VAL A 232 15.17 12.83 1.36
C VAL A 232 15.76 13.65 2.51
N ASP A 233 16.44 14.77 2.25
CA ASP A 233 17.00 15.62 3.30
C ASP A 233 15.87 16.34 4.07
N LEU A 234 14.83 16.79 3.36
CA LEU A 234 13.62 17.29 3.99
C LEU A 234 12.90 16.21 4.81
N LEU A 235 12.83 14.97 4.31
CA LEU A 235 12.22 13.87 5.06
C LEU A 235 13.02 13.54 6.34
N ILE A 236 14.35 13.60 6.31
CA ILE A 236 15.21 13.51 7.50
C ILE A 236 14.97 14.70 8.44
N ALA A 237 14.97 15.93 7.91
CA ALA A 237 14.75 17.16 8.69
C ALA A 237 13.36 17.21 9.33
N SER A 238 12.36 16.53 8.75
CA SER A 238 11.03 16.38 9.34
C SER A 238 10.97 15.43 10.53
N GLY A 239 12.02 14.62 10.74
CA GLY A 239 12.07 13.54 11.72
C GLY A 239 11.36 12.26 11.27
N ALA A 240 10.90 12.18 10.02
CA ALA A 240 10.28 10.97 9.48
C ALA A 240 11.32 9.89 9.19
N LEU A 241 12.51 10.26 8.71
CA LEU A 241 13.58 9.32 8.41
C LEU A 241 14.73 9.44 9.42
N LEU A 242 15.34 8.30 9.75
CA LEU A 242 16.64 8.24 10.40
C LEU A 242 17.71 8.99 9.57
N PRO A 243 18.67 9.69 10.21
CA PRO A 243 19.79 10.28 9.51
C PRO A 243 20.60 9.24 8.72
N LEU A 244 20.93 9.57 7.47
CA LEU A 244 21.69 8.72 6.57
C LEU A 244 22.83 9.54 5.94
N ASP A 245 24.05 9.00 5.90
CA ASP A 245 25.14 9.59 5.12
C ASP A 245 24.90 9.32 3.64
N ARG A 246 24.48 10.34 2.91
CA ARG A 246 24.16 10.25 1.49
C ARG A 246 25.36 10.48 0.58
N SER A 247 26.52 10.83 1.12
CA SER A 247 27.74 11.14 0.34
C SER A 247 28.35 9.91 -0.33
N GLN A 248 28.04 8.71 0.16
CA GLN A 248 28.56 7.46 -0.41
C GLN A 248 27.83 7.01 -1.69
N GLY A 249 26.66 7.60 -1.97
CA GLY A 249 25.83 7.23 -3.12
C GLY A 249 25.30 5.79 -3.03
N ALA A 250 24.72 5.31 -4.14
CA ALA A 250 24.19 3.95 -4.25
C ALA A 250 24.83 3.19 -5.42
N SER A 251 25.11 1.90 -5.21
CA SER A 251 25.61 1.03 -6.26
C SER A 251 24.50 0.67 -7.26
N ALA A 252 24.55 1.25 -8.47
CA ALA A 252 23.63 0.93 -9.55
C ALA A 252 23.65 -0.57 -9.92
N LYS A 253 24.83 -1.20 -9.84
CA LYS A 253 24.96 -2.66 -10.04
C LYS A 253 24.17 -3.43 -8.98
N THR A 254 24.29 -3.05 -7.71
CA THR A 254 23.57 -3.74 -6.63
C THR A 254 22.06 -3.57 -6.77
N ILE A 255 21.58 -2.38 -7.14
CA ILE A 255 20.16 -2.14 -7.44
C ILE A 255 19.69 -3.05 -8.58
N ALA A 256 20.45 -3.14 -9.67
CA ALA A 256 20.11 -4.01 -10.80
C ALA A 256 20.12 -5.51 -10.41
N ASP A 257 21.07 -5.94 -9.58
CA ASP A 257 21.13 -7.33 -9.09
C ASP A 257 19.89 -7.65 -8.23
N LEU A 258 19.49 -6.75 -7.33
CA LEU A 258 18.28 -6.91 -6.51
C LEU A 258 17.00 -6.88 -7.35
N ALA A 259 16.93 -5.99 -8.34
CA ALA A 259 15.81 -5.92 -9.29
C ALA A 259 15.67 -7.22 -10.11
N ASN A 260 16.78 -7.89 -10.43
CA ASN A 260 16.73 -9.20 -11.06
C ASN A 260 16.30 -10.32 -10.10
N ALA A 261 16.66 -10.22 -8.82
CA ALA A 261 16.29 -11.21 -7.81
C ALA A 261 14.81 -11.12 -7.38
N VAL A 262 14.18 -9.94 -7.43
CA VAL A 262 12.80 -9.72 -6.94
C VAL A 262 11.70 -9.97 -7.97
N ARG A 263 12.03 -10.56 -9.13
CA ARG A 263 11.11 -10.68 -10.29
C ARG A 263 9.92 -11.62 -10.08
N ASP A 264 9.81 -12.31 -8.95
CA ASP A 264 8.66 -13.16 -8.64
C ASP A 264 7.46 -12.30 -8.21
N ASP A 265 6.44 -12.28 -9.06
CA ASP A 265 5.19 -11.54 -8.86
C ASP A 265 4.03 -12.44 -8.39
N ALA A 266 4.33 -13.68 -7.98
CA ALA A 266 3.33 -14.60 -7.47
C ALA A 266 2.70 -14.09 -6.17
N PRO A 267 1.39 -14.28 -5.98
CA PRO A 267 0.73 -14.07 -4.70
C PRO A 267 1.49 -14.73 -3.55
N LEU A 268 1.70 -13.97 -2.46
CA LEU A 268 2.41 -14.41 -1.25
C LEU A 268 3.89 -14.79 -1.45
N SER A 269 4.50 -14.42 -2.58
CA SER A 269 5.95 -14.51 -2.75
C SER A 269 6.68 -13.69 -1.68
N PRO A 270 7.78 -14.20 -1.10
CA PRO A 270 8.55 -13.47 -0.09
C PRO A 270 9.39 -12.33 -0.67
N ALA A 271 9.44 -12.15 -2.00
CA ALA A 271 10.39 -11.25 -2.65
C ALA A 271 11.83 -11.57 -2.19
N LEU A 272 12.54 -10.61 -1.58
CA LEU A 272 13.90 -10.81 -1.05
C LEU A 272 13.93 -11.07 0.46
N ILE A 273 12.77 -11.16 1.10
CA ILE A 273 12.66 -11.35 2.55
C ILE A 273 13.02 -12.81 2.89
N LEU A 274 13.91 -13.01 3.85
CA LEU A 274 14.25 -14.35 4.30
C LEU A 274 13.14 -14.91 5.19
N LYS A 275 12.60 -16.09 4.88
CA LYS A 275 11.47 -16.66 5.63
C LYS A 275 11.80 -17.14 7.05
N TYR A 276 13.06 -17.50 7.30
CA TYR A 276 13.55 -17.93 8.62
C TYR A 276 14.18 -16.73 9.37
N PHE A 277 13.36 -15.98 10.11
CA PHE A 277 13.81 -14.75 10.77
C PHE A 277 14.88 -14.98 11.85
N PRO A 278 14.92 -16.09 12.62
CA PRO A 278 15.99 -16.35 13.58
C PRO A 278 17.40 -16.41 12.98
N THR A 279 17.54 -16.50 11.65
CA THR A 279 18.84 -16.45 10.97
C THR A 279 19.56 -15.14 11.29
N THR A 280 20.71 -15.27 11.93
CA THR A 280 21.64 -14.16 12.20
C THR A 280 22.57 -13.89 11.02
N GLY A 281 23.23 -12.72 10.99
CA GLY A 281 24.29 -12.40 10.03
C GLY A 281 23.93 -11.23 9.12
N GLY A 282 24.72 -11.03 8.05
CA GLY A 282 24.59 -9.90 7.11
C GLY A 282 23.45 -10.07 6.10
N ARG A 283 22.23 -10.34 6.58
CA ARG A 283 21.04 -10.41 5.71
C ARG A 283 20.64 -9.01 5.25
N GLY A 284 20.25 -8.89 3.98
CA GLY A 284 19.83 -7.61 3.40
C GLY A 284 18.52 -7.06 3.96
N ASP A 285 17.73 -7.88 4.66
CA ASP A 285 16.47 -7.49 5.30
C ASP A 285 16.64 -7.10 6.79
N ILE A 286 17.83 -7.25 7.37
CA ILE A 286 18.14 -6.80 8.73
C ILE A 286 18.73 -5.39 8.70
N GLY A 287 18.27 -4.54 9.63
CA GLY A 287 18.82 -3.23 9.91
C GLY A 287 17.74 -2.18 10.18
N PRO A 288 18.11 -0.96 10.57
CA PRO A 288 17.14 0.13 10.71
C PRO A 288 16.40 0.42 9.40
N TYR A 289 17.09 0.23 8.28
CA TYR A 289 16.49 0.08 6.95
C TYR A 289 17.01 -1.20 6.31
N PRO A 290 16.14 -2.01 5.68
CA PRO A 290 16.58 -3.03 4.74
C PRO A 290 17.48 -2.43 3.66
N GLN A 291 18.41 -3.23 3.14
CA GLN A 291 19.39 -2.85 2.13
C GLN A 291 18.74 -2.14 0.93
N TRP A 292 17.63 -2.68 0.41
CA TRP A 292 16.91 -2.07 -0.72
C TRP A 292 16.28 -0.72 -0.38
N THR A 293 15.75 -0.55 0.83
CA THR A 293 15.21 0.73 1.29
C THR A 293 16.32 1.76 1.44
N GLY A 294 17.47 1.37 2.01
CA GLY A 294 18.65 2.23 2.09
C GLY A 294 19.13 2.65 0.70
N LEU A 295 19.22 1.70 -0.25
CA LEU A 295 19.60 1.99 -1.63
C LEU A 295 18.61 2.95 -2.33
N TYR A 296 17.30 2.80 -2.10
CA TYR A 296 16.31 3.75 -2.62
C TYR A 296 16.51 5.15 -2.03
N LEU A 297 16.67 5.28 -0.71
CA LEU A 297 16.89 6.58 -0.06
C LEU A 297 18.18 7.27 -0.52
N LEU A 298 19.17 6.51 -0.97
CA LEU A 298 20.42 7.02 -1.54
C LEU A 298 20.30 7.35 -3.03
N ALA A 299 19.66 6.49 -3.83
CA ALA A 299 19.64 6.59 -5.28
C ALA A 299 18.48 7.42 -5.84
N GLN A 300 17.30 7.30 -5.22
CA GLN A 300 16.03 7.84 -5.70
C GLN A 300 15.70 7.51 -7.17
N THR A 301 16.21 6.37 -7.68
CA THR A 301 15.87 5.88 -9.01
C THR A 301 14.59 5.04 -8.98
N GLU A 302 13.82 5.06 -10.06
CA GLU A 302 12.58 4.26 -10.22
C GLU A 302 12.82 2.77 -9.97
N THR A 303 13.91 2.20 -10.50
CA THR A 303 14.26 0.79 -10.25
C THR A 303 14.55 0.49 -8.78
N ALA A 304 15.15 1.43 -8.02
CA ALA A 304 15.35 1.23 -6.60
C ALA A 304 14.03 1.33 -5.82
N GLU A 305 13.11 2.19 -6.27
CA GLU A 305 11.74 2.27 -5.74
C GLU A 305 10.99 0.97 -5.96
N ASP A 306 11.02 0.42 -7.18
CA ASP A 306 10.37 -0.84 -7.53
C ASP A 306 10.83 -2.00 -6.64
N VAL A 307 12.15 -2.11 -6.39
CA VAL A 307 12.69 -3.13 -5.48
C VAL A 307 12.21 -2.91 -4.05
N MET A 308 12.18 -1.66 -3.58
CA MET A 308 11.68 -1.33 -2.24
C MET A 308 10.20 -1.68 -2.11
N LEU A 309 9.38 -1.27 -3.08
CA LEU A 309 7.94 -1.52 -3.11
C LEU A 309 7.65 -3.02 -3.21
N ALA A 310 8.35 -3.78 -4.05
CA ALA A 310 8.15 -5.23 -4.17
C ALA A 310 8.35 -5.96 -2.82
N ASN A 311 9.35 -5.56 -2.03
CA ASN A 311 9.55 -6.11 -0.68
C ASN A 311 8.50 -5.60 0.32
N ALA A 312 8.00 -4.37 0.16
CA ALA A 312 6.90 -3.85 0.96
C ALA A 312 5.58 -4.59 0.70
N GLU A 313 5.31 -4.92 -0.56
CA GLU A 313 4.18 -5.76 -0.98
C GLU A 313 4.30 -7.17 -0.38
N ALA A 314 5.49 -7.77 -0.44
CA ALA A 314 5.77 -9.09 0.13
C ALA A 314 5.66 -9.15 1.66
N ALA A 315 5.71 -8.00 2.36
CA ALA A 315 5.41 -7.92 3.80
C ALA A 315 4.01 -8.46 4.14
N GLY A 316 3.09 -8.43 3.17
CA GLY A 316 1.78 -9.08 3.26
C GLY A 316 1.87 -10.58 3.53
N ALA A 317 2.87 -11.27 2.98
CA ALA A 317 3.00 -12.72 3.08
C ALA A 317 3.49 -13.21 4.45
N VAL A 318 4.12 -12.34 5.25
CA VAL A 318 4.58 -12.72 6.59
C VAL A 318 3.37 -12.91 7.51
N PRO A 319 3.25 -14.01 8.29
CA PRO A 319 2.06 -14.34 9.09
C PRO A 319 1.96 -13.53 10.40
N TRP A 320 2.00 -12.21 10.26
CA TRP A 320 2.01 -11.24 11.37
C TRP A 320 0.86 -10.23 11.31
N HIS A 321 -0.10 -10.42 10.39
CA HIS A 321 -1.26 -9.55 10.24
C HIS A 321 -2.39 -10.03 11.14
N PHE A 322 -2.64 -9.29 12.23
CA PHE A 322 -3.67 -9.60 13.22
C PHE A 322 -4.65 -8.44 13.30
N ILE A 323 -5.91 -8.66 12.92
CA ILE A 323 -7.02 -7.72 13.05
C ILE A 323 -7.90 -8.11 14.24
N ASP A 324 -8.31 -7.12 15.03
CA ASP A 324 -9.38 -7.28 16.00
C ASP A 324 -10.73 -7.06 15.31
N GLU A 325 -11.46 -8.16 15.08
CA GLU A 325 -12.72 -8.17 14.32
C GLU A 325 -13.81 -7.29 14.95
N LYS A 326 -13.72 -6.99 16.25
CA LYS A 326 -14.66 -6.07 16.92
C LYS A 326 -14.46 -4.62 16.46
N THR A 327 -13.24 -4.26 16.12
CA THR A 327 -12.87 -2.88 15.75
C THR A 327 -12.62 -2.71 14.25
N GLY A 328 -12.31 -3.79 13.55
CA GLY A 328 -11.85 -3.75 12.15
C GLY A 328 -10.42 -3.21 11.99
N ALA A 329 -9.70 -2.95 13.08
CA ALA A 329 -8.35 -2.40 13.09
C ALA A 329 -7.30 -3.46 13.50
N PRO A 330 -6.00 -3.22 13.23
CA PRO A 330 -4.93 -4.04 13.78
C PRO A 330 -5.03 -4.17 15.30
N VAL A 331 -4.69 -5.36 15.82
CA VAL A 331 -4.70 -5.61 17.27
C VAL A 331 -3.79 -4.58 17.96
N SER A 332 -4.38 -3.81 18.87
CA SER A 332 -3.68 -2.78 19.63
C SER A 332 -3.45 -3.24 21.06
N ILE A 333 -2.24 -3.01 21.59
CA ILE A 333 -1.93 -3.24 23.00
C ILE A 333 -2.67 -2.29 23.95
N GLU A 334 -3.28 -1.21 23.44
CA GLU A 334 -4.12 -0.33 24.25
C GLU A 334 -5.44 -0.99 24.63
N THR A 335 -6.03 -1.76 23.69
CA THR A 335 -7.30 -2.47 23.87
C THR A 335 -7.10 -3.94 24.26
N ARG A 336 -5.99 -4.55 23.84
CA ARG A 336 -5.62 -5.96 24.08
C ARG A 336 -4.26 -6.05 24.77
N LYS A 337 -4.18 -5.55 26.01
CA LYS A 337 -2.92 -5.37 26.78
C LYS A 337 -2.12 -6.64 26.98
N LYS A 338 -2.81 -7.80 27.00
CA LYS A 338 -2.19 -9.10 27.19
C LYS A 338 -2.03 -9.88 25.89
N PHE A 339 -2.30 -9.28 24.74
CA PHE A 339 -2.13 -9.97 23.47
C PHE A 339 -0.67 -10.38 23.26
N TRP A 340 -0.49 -11.60 22.77
CA TRP A 340 0.81 -12.13 22.39
C TRP A 340 0.68 -12.85 21.05
N SER A 341 1.51 -12.45 20.08
CA SER A 341 1.34 -12.81 18.65
C SER A 341 1.96 -14.15 18.26
N ASP A 342 2.25 -15.02 19.22
CA ASP A 342 2.81 -16.36 19.02
C ASP A 342 2.09 -17.38 19.93
N PRO A 343 2.36 -18.69 19.80
CA PRO A 343 1.62 -19.74 20.51
C PRO A 343 1.55 -19.58 22.04
N ARG A 344 2.50 -18.87 22.67
CA ARG A 344 2.45 -18.55 24.11
C ARG A 344 1.19 -17.74 24.46
N GLY A 345 0.67 -16.94 23.52
CA GLY A 345 -0.55 -16.16 23.68
C GLY A 345 -1.81 -16.99 23.95
N LEU A 346 -1.76 -18.32 23.83
CA LEU A 346 -2.85 -19.22 24.21
C LEU A 346 -2.88 -19.55 25.71
N GLU A 347 -1.80 -19.28 26.44
CA GLU A 347 -1.69 -19.57 27.87
C GLU A 347 -2.67 -18.72 28.69
N GLU A 348 -3.14 -19.28 29.81
CA GLU A 348 -4.19 -18.66 30.64
C GLU A 348 -3.80 -17.27 31.18
N GLN A 349 -2.50 -17.01 31.39
CA GLN A 349 -2.01 -15.71 31.86
C GLN A 349 -2.36 -14.55 30.91
N TYR A 350 -2.53 -14.85 29.62
CA TYR A 350 -2.87 -13.87 28.58
C TYR A 350 -4.38 -13.64 28.43
N ALA A 351 -5.22 -14.34 29.19
CA ALA A 351 -6.66 -14.07 29.22
C ALA A 351 -6.96 -12.65 29.77
N PRO A 352 -7.96 -11.93 29.20
CA PRO A 352 -8.91 -12.38 28.17
C PRO A 352 -8.48 -12.11 26.71
N ASP A 353 -7.26 -11.63 26.46
CA ASP A 353 -6.80 -11.14 25.15
C ASP A 353 -6.13 -12.21 24.28
N ARG A 354 -6.44 -13.49 24.54
CA ARG A 354 -5.88 -14.60 23.78
C ARG A 354 -6.43 -14.61 22.36
N PRO A 355 -5.60 -14.79 21.33
CA PRO A 355 -6.10 -15.15 20.00
C PRO A 355 -6.82 -16.50 20.06
N HIS A 356 -7.62 -16.79 19.05
CA HIS A 356 -8.25 -18.11 18.94
C HIS A 356 -7.18 -19.18 18.65
N PRO A 357 -7.24 -20.38 19.26
CA PRO A 357 -6.26 -21.45 19.03
C PRO A 357 -6.04 -21.81 17.56
N ASP A 358 -7.10 -21.77 16.75
CA ASP A 358 -7.07 -22.07 15.30
C ASP A 358 -6.06 -21.21 14.51
N VAL A 359 -5.74 -20.00 15.00
CA VAL A 359 -4.69 -19.16 14.42
C VAL A 359 -3.39 -19.95 14.42
N PHE A 360 -2.88 -20.38 15.58
CA PHE A 360 -1.58 -21.04 15.66
C PHE A 360 -1.58 -22.53 15.29
N GLN A 361 -2.76 -23.11 15.01
CA GLN A 361 -2.87 -24.46 14.42
C GLN A 361 -2.78 -24.43 12.89
N SER A 362 -3.04 -23.27 12.28
CA SER A 362 -2.93 -23.07 10.84
C SER A 362 -1.48 -22.85 10.42
N SER A 363 -1.17 -23.12 9.16
CA SER A 363 0.20 -23.02 8.63
C SER A 363 0.72 -21.59 8.71
N GLU A 364 2.02 -21.43 8.93
CA GLU A 364 2.74 -20.16 8.74
C GLU A 364 3.20 -19.98 7.30
N GLY A 365 2.83 -20.87 6.37
CA GLY A 365 3.22 -20.77 4.95
C GLY A 365 4.72 -20.97 4.74
N GLY A 366 5.40 -21.69 5.63
CA GLY A 366 6.86 -21.88 5.60
C GLY A 366 7.67 -20.66 6.07
N TRP A 367 7.02 -19.69 6.70
CA TRP A 367 7.68 -18.64 7.46
C TRP A 367 7.99 -19.13 8.87
N GLU A 368 9.02 -18.57 9.49
CA GLU A 368 9.31 -18.71 10.92
C GLU A 368 9.65 -17.32 11.47
N PRO A 369 8.63 -16.52 11.83
CA PRO A 369 8.84 -15.20 12.37
C PRO A 369 9.47 -15.25 13.77
N ASP A 370 10.31 -14.28 14.08
CA ASP A 370 10.82 -14.06 15.44
C ASP A 370 10.64 -12.59 15.85
N HIS A 371 10.99 -12.26 17.09
CA HIS A 371 10.90 -10.89 17.59
C HIS A 371 12.14 -10.04 17.29
N ALA A 372 13.33 -10.66 17.12
CA ALA A 372 14.59 -9.95 17.10
C ALA A 372 15.03 -9.49 15.69
N HIS A 373 14.57 -10.16 14.63
CA HIS A 373 15.06 -9.95 13.27
C HIS A 373 13.95 -9.57 12.29
N LYS A 374 12.95 -8.82 12.78
CA LYS A 374 11.85 -8.31 11.95
C LYS A 374 12.33 -7.18 11.03
N PRO A 375 12.16 -7.29 9.70
CA PRO A 375 12.54 -6.25 8.76
C PRO A 375 11.59 -5.03 8.82
N ALA A 376 12.13 -3.82 8.65
CA ALA A 376 11.33 -2.60 8.54
C ALA A 376 10.88 -2.38 7.09
N LEU A 377 9.72 -2.95 6.72
CA LEU A 377 9.32 -3.09 5.30
C LEU A 377 8.41 -1.99 4.76
N THR A 378 7.58 -1.35 5.58
CA THR A 378 6.39 -0.63 5.07
C THR A 378 6.34 0.86 5.36
N PHE A 379 7.15 1.37 6.30
CA PHE A 379 7.08 2.79 6.68
C PHE A 379 7.60 3.73 5.58
N VAL A 380 8.78 3.45 5.00
CA VAL A 380 9.31 4.28 3.90
C VAL A 380 8.44 4.19 2.63
N PRO A 381 7.94 3.01 2.22
CA PRO A 381 6.93 2.90 1.15
C PRO A 381 5.60 3.63 1.40
N TYR A 382 5.24 3.84 2.67
CA TYR A 382 4.03 4.59 3.04
C TYR A 382 4.24 6.11 2.96
N LEU A 383 5.45 6.58 3.25
CA LEU A 383 5.85 7.98 3.03
C LEU A 383 5.84 8.31 1.55
#